data_AF-A0A7L7KPU3-F1
#
_entry.id   AF-A0A7L7KPU3-F1
#
_cell.length_a   1.000
_cell.length_b   1.000
_cell.length_c   1.000
_cell.angle_alpha   90.00
_cell.angle_beta   90.00
_cell.angle_gamma   90.00
#
_symmetry.space_group_name_H-M   'P 1'
#
loop_
_entity.id
_entity.type
_entity.pdbx_description
1 polymer ?
#
loop_
_entity_poly.entity_id
_entity_poly.type
_entity_poly.pdbx_seq_one_letter_code
_entity_poly.pdbx_strand_id
1 'polypeptide(L)'
;MLENLKEFMRTNHHYELTDYAYFDTTYRRTNWLPLSLSLFVIVFLVFLLDLIFSWNVVNYVVLIIAFVVLVVLPLALKKGNKYQSIVVTPVYLIEQQSKDDFVAIDFDEITSFKLTDKGIRIESKQKKIMLGLNLSREEIDQIIDILEAKGKTFEPEKDYMIRPVEIIIKDNHIRLRDISVRTDLDDLYEQFSNKYMMLTPGFIDYIIFRNSNVKKVEVLNDQQCFALHIDRFEVKEGHPENTKFDSIDAMDCIAIFQKVEIESMILQNTHDANVPDKKCDRTLDTLPEFLENAVIAEWKITKSRAIFFFATGVHQLKMTFSYSDVIIGWNKTKE
;
A
#
# COMPACT_ATOMS: atom_id res chain seq x y z
N MET A 1 -9.90 26.52 18.55
CA MET A 1 -9.97 25.12 18.10
C MET A 1 -8.87 24.86 17.09
N LEU A 2 -8.93 25.44 15.89
CA LEU A 2 -7.88 25.27 14.87
C LEU A 2 -6.50 25.74 15.33
N GLU A 3 -6.41 26.87 16.05
CA GLU A 3 -5.14 27.36 16.61
C GLU A 3 -4.53 26.39 17.62
N ASN A 4 -5.33 25.87 18.56
CA ASN A 4 -4.88 24.90 19.56
C ASN A 4 -4.41 23.59 18.89
N LEU A 5 -5.10 23.15 17.85
CA LEU A 5 -4.69 21.99 17.05
C LEU A 5 -3.36 22.26 16.31
N LYS A 6 -3.21 23.42 15.68
CA LYS A 6 -1.96 23.84 15.02
C LYS A 6 -0.80 23.85 16.00
N GLU A 7 -1.01 24.41 17.19
CA GLU A 7 0.01 24.46 18.24
C GLU A 7 0.37 23.07 18.77
N PHE A 8 -0.63 22.21 18.99
CA PHE A 8 -0.44 20.81 19.38
C PHE A 8 0.42 20.06 18.35
N MET A 9 0.08 20.16 17.06
CA MET A 9 0.83 19.48 15.99
C MET A 9 2.26 20.02 15.85
N ARG A 10 2.46 21.33 15.95
CA ARG A 10 3.79 21.92 15.88
C ARG A 10 4.68 21.50 17.06
N THR A 11 4.12 21.48 18.27
CA THR A 11 4.89 21.23 19.50
C THR A 11 5.19 19.76 19.72
N ASN A 12 4.19 18.88 19.53
CA ASN A 12 4.31 17.46 19.88
C ASN A 12 4.72 16.57 18.69
N HIS A 13 4.50 17.05 17.46
CA HIS A 13 4.70 16.28 16.24
C HIS A 13 5.62 16.97 15.22
N HIS A 14 6.10 18.19 15.52
CA HIS A 14 6.91 19.01 14.61
C HIS A 14 6.28 19.14 13.21
N TYR A 15 4.95 19.18 13.16
CA TYR A 15 4.17 19.18 11.92
C TYR A 15 3.41 20.49 11.75
N GLU A 16 3.53 21.11 10.58
CA GLU A 16 2.77 22.30 10.21
C GLU A 16 1.47 21.90 9.52
N LEU A 17 0.33 22.23 10.16
CA LEU A 17 -0.99 21.88 9.64
C LEU A 17 -1.41 22.86 8.52
N THR A 18 -1.09 22.51 7.28
CA THR A 18 -1.46 23.25 6.07
C THR A 18 -2.75 22.72 5.45
N ASP A 19 -2.83 21.41 5.23
CA ASP A 19 -3.91 20.74 4.53
C ASP A 19 -4.56 19.71 5.45
N TYR A 20 -5.88 19.83 5.63
CA TYR A 20 -6.63 18.93 6.50
C TYR A 20 -8.10 18.84 6.10
N ALA A 21 -8.69 17.66 6.33
CA ALA A 21 -10.11 17.42 6.29
C ALA A 21 -10.62 17.34 7.74
N TYR A 22 -11.77 17.96 8.00
CA TYR A 22 -12.40 18.05 9.30
C TYR A 22 -13.79 17.43 9.24
N PHE A 23 -14.01 16.42 10.07
CA PHE A 23 -15.28 15.72 10.22
C PHE A 23 -15.81 15.97 11.63
N ASP A 24 -16.90 16.74 11.70
CA ASP A 24 -17.57 17.04 12.96
C ASP A 24 -18.52 15.91 13.31
N THR A 25 -18.42 15.39 14.53
CA THR A 25 -19.46 14.50 15.03
C THR A 25 -20.44 15.30 15.88
N THR A 26 -21.52 15.76 15.23
CA THR A 26 -22.55 16.52 15.94
C THR A 26 -23.27 15.62 16.95
N TYR A 27 -22.89 15.71 18.23
CA TYR A 27 -23.67 15.11 19.31
C TYR A 27 -24.89 15.99 19.58
N ARG A 28 -26.09 15.44 19.37
CA ARG A 28 -27.35 16.15 19.62
C ARG A 28 -27.41 16.56 21.10
N ARG A 29 -27.30 17.84 21.39
CA ARG A 29 -27.36 18.39 22.76
C ARG A 29 -28.70 17.98 23.38
N THR A 30 -28.66 17.14 24.41
CA THR A 30 -29.88 16.69 25.08
C THR A 30 -30.49 17.83 25.90
N ASN A 31 -31.71 18.25 25.55
CA ASN A 31 -32.44 19.33 26.22
C ASN A 31 -33.04 18.92 27.58
N TRP A 32 -32.74 17.72 28.09
CA TRP A 32 -33.31 17.21 29.34
C TRP A 32 -32.86 18.01 30.58
N LEU A 33 -31.60 18.44 30.62
CA LEU A 33 -31.06 19.21 31.75
C LEU A 33 -31.71 20.60 31.90
N PRO A 34 -31.82 21.44 30.85
CA PRO A 34 -32.50 22.73 31.01
C PRO A 34 -33.99 22.56 31.34
N LEU A 35 -34.65 21.51 30.83
CA LEU A 35 -36.04 21.20 31.19
C LEU A 35 -36.18 20.80 32.67
N SER A 36 -35.31 19.92 33.18
CA SER A 36 -35.37 19.48 34.58
C SER A 36 -35.07 20.62 35.56
N LEU A 37 -34.07 21.47 35.23
CA LEU A 37 -33.74 22.65 36.02
C LEU A 37 -34.89 23.68 36.00
N SER A 38 -35.51 23.91 34.85
CA SER A 38 -36.67 24.81 34.75
C SER A 38 -37.84 24.32 35.59
N LEU A 39 -38.11 23.00 35.58
CA LEU A 39 -39.15 22.39 36.42
C LEU A 39 -38.84 22.55 37.90
N PHE A 40 -37.58 22.41 38.32
CA PHE A 40 -37.17 22.64 39.71
C PHE A 40 -37.40 24.09 40.14
N VAL A 41 -37.10 25.07 39.28
CA VAL A 41 -37.37 26.49 39.57
C VAL A 41 -38.87 26.72 39.81
N ILE A 42 -39.74 26.10 39.02
CA ILE A 42 -41.19 26.18 39.22
C ILE A 42 -41.60 25.60 40.57
N VAL A 43 -41.10 24.41 40.93
CA VAL A 43 -41.39 23.76 42.23
C VAL A 43 -40.90 24.63 43.40
N PHE A 44 -39.72 25.24 43.27
CA PHE A 44 -39.16 26.13 44.28
C PHE A 44 -40.01 27.40 44.46
N LEU A 45 -40.49 28.00 43.36
CA LEU A 45 -41.40 29.15 43.42
C LEU A 45 -42.73 28.80 44.10
N VAL A 46 -43.30 27.63 43.81
CA VAL A 46 -44.52 27.15 44.47
C VAL A 46 -44.30 26.96 45.96
N PHE A 47 -43.16 26.41 46.38
CA PHE A 47 -42.80 26.30 47.80
C PHE A 47 -42.71 27.67 48.50
N LEU A 48 -42.10 28.68 47.85
CA LEU A 48 -42.04 30.03 48.40
C LEU A 48 -43.43 30.66 48.56
N LEU A 49 -44.32 30.47 47.58
CA LEU A 49 -45.70 30.94 47.68
C LEU A 49 -46.45 30.20 48.79
N ASP A 50 -46.28 28.90 48.92
CA ASP A 50 -46.88 28.09 49.97
C ASP A 50 -46.46 28.56 51.37
N LEU A 51 -45.20 28.99 51.52
CA LEU A 51 -44.67 29.54 52.77
C LEU A 51 -45.23 30.94 53.08
N ILE A 52 -45.45 31.77 52.06
CA ILE A 52 -46.02 33.12 52.21
C ILE A 52 -47.52 33.04 52.54
N PHE A 53 -48.26 32.17 51.84
CA PHE A 53 -49.72 32.07 51.95
C PHE A 53 -50.18 30.97 52.92
N SER A 54 -49.25 30.21 53.50
CA SER A 54 -49.50 29.15 54.48
C SER A 54 -50.47 28.05 53.98
N TRP A 55 -50.39 27.65 52.71
CA TRP A 55 -51.29 26.61 52.17
C TRP A 55 -50.91 25.19 52.62
N ASN A 56 -49.69 24.98 53.12
CA ASN A 56 -49.12 23.70 53.56
C ASN A 56 -49.16 22.59 52.49
N VAL A 57 -49.09 22.96 51.21
CA VAL A 57 -49.16 22.03 50.08
C VAL A 57 -47.81 21.38 49.80
N VAL A 58 -46.70 22.08 50.01
CA VAL A 58 -45.34 21.62 49.72
C VAL A 58 -44.47 21.77 50.97
N ASN A 59 -44.10 20.64 51.58
CA ASN A 59 -43.19 20.66 52.73
C ASN A 59 -41.71 20.60 52.29
N TYR A 60 -40.82 20.85 53.25
CA TYR A 60 -39.37 20.83 53.02
C TYR A 60 -38.84 19.47 52.52
N VAL A 61 -39.49 18.36 52.92
CA VAL A 61 -39.13 17.02 52.47
C VAL A 61 -39.39 16.84 50.97
N VAL A 62 -40.53 17.32 50.46
CA VAL A 62 -40.86 17.30 49.04
C VAL A 62 -39.86 18.14 48.24
N LEU A 63 -39.45 19.29 48.78
CA LEU A 63 -38.44 20.15 48.12
C LEU A 63 -37.08 19.45 48.00
N ILE A 64 -36.63 18.77 49.05
CA ILE A 64 -35.38 17.98 49.01
C ILE A 64 -35.47 16.87 47.95
N ILE A 65 -36.57 16.12 47.92
CA ILE A 65 -36.77 15.05 46.93
C ILE A 65 -36.75 15.63 45.52
N ALA A 66 -37.45 16.75 45.29
CA ALA A 66 -37.45 17.43 44.00
C ALA A 66 -36.04 17.90 43.60
N PHE A 67 -35.24 18.42 44.53
CA PHE A 67 -33.85 18.81 44.27
C PHE A 67 -33.00 17.60 43.86
N VAL A 68 -33.11 16.48 44.57
CA VAL A 68 -32.36 15.25 44.22
C VAL A 68 -32.76 14.74 42.84
N VAL A 69 -34.05 14.67 42.54
CA VAL A 69 -34.55 14.09 41.28
C VAL A 69 -34.38 15.02 40.07
N LEU A 70 -34.55 16.34 40.23
CA LEU A 70 -34.55 17.29 39.12
C LEU A 70 -33.21 18.00 38.90
N VAL A 71 -32.33 18.01 39.91
CA VAL A 71 -31.03 18.69 39.87
C VAL A 71 -29.88 17.69 40.00
N VAL A 72 -29.81 16.94 41.11
CA VAL A 72 -28.66 16.06 41.38
C VAL A 72 -28.59 14.89 40.42
N LEU A 73 -29.69 14.15 40.23
CA LEU A 73 -29.73 12.97 39.38
C LEU A 73 -29.44 13.31 37.90
N PRO A 74 -30.02 14.38 37.28
CA PRO A 74 -29.70 14.75 35.91
C PRO A 74 -28.27 15.27 35.75
N LEU A 75 -27.71 15.96 36.75
CA LEU A 75 -26.30 16.37 36.75
C LEU A 75 -25.36 15.17 36.82
N ALA A 76 -25.67 14.17 37.67
CA ALA A 76 -24.88 12.95 37.81
C ALA A 76 -24.97 12.05 36.57
N LEU A 77 -26.14 11.99 35.92
CA LEU A 77 -26.37 11.21 34.70
C LEU A 77 -25.97 11.94 33.41
N LYS A 78 -25.49 13.19 33.52
CA LYS A 78 -25.00 13.94 32.37
C LYS A 78 -23.76 13.23 31.81
N LYS A 79 -23.96 12.40 30.79
CA LYS A 79 -22.86 11.94 29.93
C LYS A 79 -22.21 13.20 29.35
N GLY A 80 -20.93 13.41 29.64
CA GLY A 80 -20.18 14.52 29.08
C GLY A 80 -20.35 14.54 27.57
N ASN A 81 -20.71 15.69 27.01
CA ASN A 81 -20.64 15.90 25.57
C ASN A 81 -19.17 15.76 25.19
N LYS A 82 -18.76 14.58 24.74
CA LYS A 82 -17.47 14.40 24.12
C LYS A 82 -17.61 14.98 22.73
N TYR A 83 -17.02 16.17 22.54
CA TYR A 83 -16.73 16.64 21.20
C TYR A 83 -15.71 15.66 20.66
N GLN A 84 -16.13 14.79 19.74
CA GLN A 84 -15.22 13.93 19.00
C GLN A 84 -15.25 14.46 17.58
N SER A 85 -14.26 15.26 17.18
CA SER A 85 -14.08 15.55 15.76
C SER A 85 -12.85 14.82 15.27
N ILE A 86 -12.94 14.33 14.05
CA ILE A 86 -11.82 13.66 13.39
C ILE A 86 -11.22 14.65 12.40
N VAL A 87 -9.90 14.82 12.49
CA VAL A 87 -9.13 15.61 11.55
C VAL A 87 -8.17 14.67 10.83
N VAL A 88 -8.20 14.70 9.51
CA VAL A 88 -7.30 13.92 8.68
C VAL A 88 -6.34 14.87 7.98
N THR A 89 -5.05 14.56 8.02
CA THR A 89 -4.00 15.26 7.27
C THR A 89 -3.31 14.27 6.33
N PRO A 90 -2.40 14.73 5.45
CA PRO A 90 -1.63 13.81 4.62
C PRO A 90 -0.77 12.78 5.38
N VAL A 91 -0.52 12.99 6.67
CA VAL A 91 0.37 12.16 7.49
C VAL A 91 -0.32 11.60 8.73
N TYR A 92 -1.25 12.36 9.32
CA TYR A 92 -1.84 12.04 10.62
C TYR A 92 -3.35 11.85 10.53
N LEU A 93 -3.84 10.88 11.31
CA LEU A 93 -5.20 10.82 11.78
C LEU A 93 -5.27 11.41 13.20
N ILE A 94 -6.19 12.34 13.42
CA ILE A 94 -6.26 13.10 14.67
C ILE A 94 -7.68 13.03 15.23
N GLU A 95 -7.82 12.60 16.48
CA GLU A 95 -9.06 12.73 17.25
C GLU A 95 -8.95 13.89 18.22
N GLN A 96 -9.88 14.83 18.11
CA GLN A 96 -10.09 15.83 19.13
C GLN A 96 -11.04 15.26 20.19
N GLN A 97 -10.59 15.15 21.44
CA GLN A 97 -11.39 14.63 22.55
C GLN A 97 -12.06 15.75 23.37
N SER A 98 -11.44 16.93 23.37
CA SER A 98 -11.97 18.16 24.01
C SER A 98 -11.43 19.41 23.30
N LYS A 99 -11.73 20.61 23.78
CA LYS A 99 -11.22 21.85 23.16
C LYS A 99 -9.69 21.91 23.07
N ASP A 100 -9.00 21.30 24.05
CA ASP A 100 -7.56 21.40 24.26
C ASP A 100 -6.87 20.03 24.36
N ASP A 101 -7.61 18.94 24.07
CA ASP A 101 -7.10 17.58 24.18
C ASP A 101 -7.24 16.86 22.84
N PHE A 102 -6.10 16.38 22.34
CA PHE A 102 -5.93 15.85 20.99
C PHE A 102 -5.08 14.58 21.04
N VAL A 103 -5.45 13.60 20.22
CA VAL A 103 -4.66 12.40 19.97
C VAL A 103 -4.38 12.32 18.48
N ALA A 104 -3.11 12.40 18.10
CA ALA A 104 -2.67 12.22 16.72
C ALA A 104 -1.85 10.94 16.56
N ILE A 105 -2.21 10.14 15.55
CA ILE A 105 -1.55 8.90 15.15
C ILE A 105 -1.09 9.06 13.71
N ASP A 106 0.19 8.81 13.47
CA ASP A 106 0.75 8.72 12.12
C ASP A 106 0.18 7.47 11.44
N PHE A 107 -0.26 7.59 10.19
CA PHE A 107 -0.81 6.45 9.44
C PHE A 107 0.16 5.27 9.36
N ASP A 108 1.46 5.54 9.23
CA ASP A 108 2.49 4.50 9.12
C ASP A 108 2.78 3.82 10.47
N GLU A 109 2.49 4.49 11.59
CA GLU A 109 2.64 3.94 12.94
C GLU A 109 1.43 3.12 13.43
N ILE A 110 0.36 3.00 12.64
CA ILE A 110 -0.84 2.25 13.05
C ILE A 110 -0.52 0.75 13.18
N THR A 111 -0.78 0.19 14.35
CA THR A 111 -0.52 -1.23 14.65
C THR A 111 -1.77 -2.09 14.68
N SER A 112 -2.96 -1.50 14.89
CA SER A 112 -4.21 -2.25 15.05
C SER A 112 -5.39 -1.42 14.54
N PHE A 113 -6.25 -2.07 13.77
CA PHE A 113 -7.47 -1.53 13.15
C PHE A 113 -8.59 -2.56 13.30
N LYS A 114 -9.62 -2.26 14.11
CA LYS A 114 -10.64 -3.25 14.50
C LYS A 114 -12.03 -2.63 14.62
N LEU A 115 -13.04 -3.34 14.14
CA LEU A 115 -14.44 -2.98 14.37
C LEU A 115 -14.87 -3.33 15.80
N THR A 116 -15.57 -2.42 16.48
CA THR A 116 -16.17 -2.66 17.79
C THR A 116 -17.63 -2.19 17.83
N ASP A 117 -18.31 -2.52 18.92
CA ASP A 117 -19.66 -2.06 19.27
C ASP A 117 -19.89 -0.53 19.21
N LYS A 118 -18.82 0.26 19.28
CA LYS A 118 -18.84 1.73 19.35
C LYS A 118 -18.37 2.40 18.05
N GLY A 119 -17.98 1.62 17.06
CA GLY A 119 -17.39 2.10 15.81
C GLY A 119 -16.04 1.44 15.54
N ILE A 120 -15.17 2.14 14.81
CA ILE A 120 -13.89 1.60 14.38
C ILE A 120 -12.78 2.10 15.31
N ARG A 121 -11.98 1.16 15.83
CA ARG A 121 -10.86 1.45 16.72
C ARG A 121 -9.55 1.40 15.95
N ILE A 122 -8.77 2.46 16.06
CA ILE A 122 -7.42 2.60 15.51
C ILE A 122 -6.44 2.78 16.68
N GLU A 123 -5.42 1.94 16.74
CA GLU A 123 -4.43 1.92 17.83
C GLU A 123 -3.00 1.98 17.29
N SER A 124 -2.17 2.79 17.94
CA SER A 124 -0.72 2.84 17.75
C SER A 124 -0.04 2.97 19.11
N LYS A 125 0.78 1.98 19.49
CA LYS A 125 1.50 1.96 20.77
C LYS A 125 0.55 2.24 21.96
N GLN A 126 0.65 3.42 22.58
CA GLN A 126 -0.19 3.88 23.72
C GLN A 126 -1.33 4.83 23.31
N LYS A 127 -1.44 5.17 22.03
CA LYS A 127 -2.45 6.08 21.48
C LYS A 127 -3.59 5.30 20.87
N LYS A 128 -4.80 5.85 21.00
CA LYS A 128 -6.01 5.25 20.50
C LYS A 128 -6.95 6.31 19.97
N ILE A 129 -7.45 6.08 18.77
CA ILE A 129 -8.49 6.87 18.12
C ILE A 129 -9.74 6.01 17.92
N MET A 130 -10.90 6.57 18.22
CA MET A 130 -12.20 5.95 17.96
C MET A 130 -12.96 6.72 16.88
N LEU A 131 -13.15 6.09 15.71
CA LEU A 131 -14.08 6.57 14.71
C LEU A 131 -15.49 6.14 15.12
N GLY A 132 -16.29 7.09 15.58
CA GLY A 132 -17.65 6.82 16.07
C GLY A 132 -18.62 6.49 14.93
N LEU A 133 -19.68 5.75 15.24
CA LEU A 133 -20.79 5.43 14.33
C LEU A 133 -21.62 6.66 13.88
N ASN A 134 -21.30 7.83 14.43
CA ASN A 134 -21.93 9.11 14.13
C ASN A 134 -21.29 9.85 12.96
N LEU A 135 -20.12 9.40 12.48
CA LEU A 135 -19.59 9.83 11.18
C LEU A 135 -20.49 9.27 10.07
N SER A 136 -20.61 10.02 8.98
CA SER A 136 -21.28 9.52 7.78
C SER A 136 -20.46 8.38 7.16
N ARG A 137 -21.15 7.53 6.39
CA ARG A 137 -20.50 6.45 5.66
C ARG A 137 -19.39 6.96 4.74
N GLU A 138 -19.62 8.07 4.05
CA GLU A 138 -18.64 8.66 3.12
C GLU A 138 -17.38 9.17 3.83
N GLU A 139 -17.49 9.72 5.04
CA GLU A 139 -16.35 10.16 5.84
C GLU A 139 -15.54 8.96 6.37
N ILE A 140 -16.24 7.90 6.80
CA ILE A 140 -15.59 6.66 7.24
C ILE A 140 -14.88 5.99 6.07
N ASP A 141 -15.54 5.84 4.92
CA ASP A 141 -15.02 5.16 3.74
C ASP A 141 -13.71 5.84 3.26
N GLN A 142 -13.63 7.17 3.26
CA GLN A 142 -12.40 7.90 2.92
C GLN A 142 -11.21 7.60 3.86
N ILE A 143 -11.47 7.39 5.15
CA ILE A 143 -10.42 7.02 6.11
C ILE A 143 -10.03 5.55 5.92
N ILE A 144 -11.00 4.68 5.63
CA ILE A 144 -10.74 3.26 5.34
C ILE A 144 -9.86 3.13 4.09
N ASP A 145 -10.13 3.88 3.02
CA ASP A 145 -9.32 3.84 1.80
C ASP A 145 -7.84 4.16 2.06
N ILE A 146 -7.55 5.15 2.90
CA ILE A 146 -6.18 5.47 3.33
C ILE A 146 -5.57 4.27 4.05
N LEU A 147 -6.30 3.68 4.99
CA LEU A 147 -5.84 2.55 5.80
C LEU A 147 -5.56 1.32 4.94
N GLU A 148 -6.44 0.99 3.99
CA GLU A 148 -6.25 -0.11 3.05
C GLU A 148 -5.02 0.09 2.16
N ALA A 149 -4.83 1.30 1.61
CA ALA A 149 -3.64 1.63 0.82
C ALA A 149 -2.33 1.47 1.62
N LYS A 150 -2.39 1.69 2.94
CA LYS A 150 -1.29 1.49 3.90
C LYS A 150 -1.20 0.06 4.46
N GLY A 151 -1.99 -0.89 3.93
CA GLY A 151 -2.01 -2.29 4.35
C GLY A 151 -2.67 -2.56 5.70
N LYS A 152 -3.56 -1.67 6.15
CA LYS A 152 -4.37 -1.83 7.36
C LYS A 152 -5.80 -2.20 6.95
N THR A 153 -5.99 -3.46 6.58
CA THR A 153 -7.27 -4.00 6.11
C THR A 153 -7.90 -4.98 7.10
N PHE A 154 -9.22 -5.15 7.04
CA PHE A 154 -9.94 -6.21 7.75
C PHE A 154 -9.79 -7.59 7.10
N GLU A 155 -9.32 -7.64 5.86
CA GLU A 155 -9.22 -8.86 5.04
C GLU A 155 -7.76 -9.07 4.59
N PRO A 156 -7.02 -10.02 5.19
CA PRO A 156 -5.62 -10.29 4.84
C PRO A 156 -5.40 -10.70 3.37
N GLU A 157 -6.44 -11.15 2.67
CA GLU A 157 -6.37 -11.53 1.25
C GLU A 157 -6.27 -10.31 0.31
N LYS A 158 -6.43 -9.08 0.84
CA LYS A 158 -6.34 -7.82 0.09
C LYS A 158 -4.94 -7.20 0.06
N ASP A 159 -3.87 -8.01 0.17
CA ASP A 159 -2.48 -7.52 0.11
C ASP A 159 -2.16 -6.74 -1.19
N TYR A 160 -2.86 -7.02 -2.30
CA TYR A 160 -2.73 -6.28 -3.55
C TYR A 160 -3.23 -4.82 -3.48
N MET A 161 -3.96 -4.44 -2.42
CA MET A 161 -4.42 -3.06 -2.21
C MET A 161 -3.35 -2.18 -1.55
N ILE A 162 -2.27 -2.79 -1.02
CA ILE A 162 -1.13 -2.07 -0.49
C ILE A 162 -0.42 -1.38 -1.66
N ARG A 163 -0.42 -0.06 -1.66
CA ARG A 163 0.25 0.72 -2.70
C ARG A 163 0.76 2.05 -2.15
N PRO A 164 1.90 2.54 -2.65
CA PRO A 164 2.41 3.86 -2.28
C PRO A 164 1.44 4.94 -2.79
N VAL A 165 0.81 5.66 -1.86
CA VAL A 165 -0.15 6.73 -2.15
C VAL A 165 0.26 8.05 -1.51
N GLU A 166 0.00 9.13 -2.21
CA GLU A 166 -0.05 10.50 -1.69
C GLU A 166 -1.49 10.83 -1.30
N ILE A 167 -1.70 11.26 -0.05
CA ILE A 167 -2.99 11.71 0.44
C ILE A 167 -3.15 13.19 0.11
N ILE A 168 -4.09 13.51 -0.78
CA ILE A 168 -4.38 14.88 -1.21
C ILE A 168 -5.71 15.31 -0.63
N ILE A 169 -5.72 16.46 0.04
CA ILE A 169 -6.94 17.02 0.63
C ILE A 169 -7.35 18.26 -0.15
N LYS A 170 -8.58 18.28 -0.65
CA LYS A 170 -9.18 19.43 -1.33
C LYS A 170 -10.63 19.57 -0.93
N ASP A 171 -11.03 20.77 -0.53
CA ASP A 171 -12.43 21.09 -0.18
C ASP A 171 -13.05 20.11 0.83
N ASN A 172 -12.30 19.73 1.88
CA ASN A 172 -12.70 18.76 2.89
C ASN A 172 -12.88 17.31 2.40
N HIS A 173 -12.51 17.01 1.15
CA HIS A 173 -12.49 15.67 0.59
C HIS A 173 -11.06 15.15 0.48
N ILE A 174 -10.91 13.85 0.76
CA ILE A 174 -9.66 13.11 0.70
C ILE A 174 -9.62 12.37 -0.64
N ARG A 175 -8.51 12.51 -1.36
CA ARG A 175 -8.22 11.71 -2.57
C ARG A 175 -6.86 11.07 -2.43
N LEU A 176 -6.77 9.82 -2.84
CA LEU A 176 -5.50 9.10 -2.96
C LEU A 176 -4.97 9.27 -4.38
N ARG A 177 -3.71 9.67 -4.50
CA ARG A 177 -2.97 9.63 -5.75
C ARG A 177 -1.89 8.56 -5.62
N ASP A 178 -1.88 7.59 -6.54
CA ASP A 178 -0.81 6.60 -6.56
C ASP A 178 0.52 7.28 -6.91
N ILE A 179 1.53 7.03 -6.06
CA ILE A 179 2.90 7.46 -6.33
C ILE A 179 3.51 6.34 -7.15
N SER A 180 3.75 6.57 -8.44
CA SER A 180 4.56 5.65 -9.25
C SER A 180 5.99 5.66 -8.68
N VAL A 181 6.33 4.66 -7.87
CA VAL A 181 7.71 4.46 -7.44
C VAL A 181 8.45 3.85 -8.63
N ARG A 182 9.21 4.69 -9.33
CA ARG A 182 10.08 4.26 -10.43
C ARG A 182 11.04 3.19 -9.91
N THR A 183 11.01 2.02 -10.52
CA THR A 183 11.82 0.86 -10.15
C THR A 183 13.02 0.71 -11.09
N ASP A 184 14.05 -0.04 -10.66
CA ASP A 184 15.20 -0.39 -11.51
C ASP A 184 14.75 -1.08 -12.83
N LEU A 185 13.62 -1.79 -12.79
CA LEU A 185 13.02 -2.45 -13.95
C LEU A 185 12.42 -1.44 -14.94
N ASP A 186 11.83 -0.35 -14.43
CA ASP A 186 11.28 0.72 -15.28
C ASP A 186 12.40 1.46 -16.03
N ASP A 187 13.53 1.70 -15.37
CA ASP A 187 14.73 2.29 -16.00
C ASP A 187 15.26 1.40 -17.12
N LEU A 188 15.36 0.10 -16.85
CA LEU A 188 15.80 -0.88 -17.82
C LEU A 188 14.81 -1.00 -18.98
N TYR A 189 13.50 -1.00 -18.71
CA TYR A 189 12.46 -1.00 -19.73
C TYR A 189 12.58 0.23 -20.64
N GLU A 190 12.71 1.43 -20.07
CA GLU A 190 12.82 2.68 -20.82
C GLU A 190 14.04 2.69 -21.75
N GLN A 191 15.19 2.17 -21.29
CA GLN A 191 16.42 2.06 -22.08
C GLN A 191 16.26 1.22 -23.36
N PHE A 192 15.40 0.21 -23.36
CA PHE A 192 15.19 -0.70 -24.49
C PHE A 192 13.87 -0.50 -25.23
N SER A 193 12.90 0.21 -24.65
CA SER A 193 11.56 0.44 -25.19
C SER A 193 11.56 1.00 -26.62
N ASN A 194 12.45 1.93 -26.92
CA ASN A 194 12.55 2.54 -28.25
C ASN A 194 13.24 1.63 -29.30
N LYS A 195 13.84 0.50 -28.88
CA LYS A 195 14.58 -0.41 -29.76
C LYS A 195 13.76 -1.64 -30.19
N TYR A 196 12.69 -1.95 -29.45
CA TYR A 196 11.88 -3.15 -29.64
C TYR A 196 10.40 -2.79 -29.76
N MET A 197 9.74 -3.23 -30.84
CA MET A 197 8.32 -2.99 -31.07
C MET A 197 7.46 -3.59 -29.96
N MET A 198 7.78 -4.82 -29.55
CA MET A 198 7.18 -5.48 -28.41
C MET A 198 8.23 -5.61 -27.32
N LEU A 199 7.91 -5.19 -26.11
CA LEU A 199 8.76 -5.33 -24.94
C LEU A 199 7.84 -5.54 -23.72
N THR A 200 7.99 -6.67 -23.04
CA THR A 200 7.11 -7.10 -21.97
C THR A 200 7.95 -7.62 -20.79
N PRO A 201 7.79 -7.03 -19.59
CA PRO A 201 8.36 -7.61 -18.37
C PRO A 201 7.70 -8.94 -18.00
N GLY A 202 8.51 -9.93 -17.64
CA GLY A 202 8.09 -11.27 -17.23
C GLY A 202 7.89 -12.24 -18.40
N PHE A 203 6.92 -13.13 -18.25
CA PHE A 203 6.41 -14.08 -19.27
C PHE A 203 7.44 -14.98 -19.97
N ILE A 204 8.64 -15.15 -19.43
CA ILE A 204 9.67 -16.01 -20.03
C ILE A 204 9.24 -17.48 -20.17
N ASP A 205 8.34 -17.97 -19.32
CA ASP A 205 7.78 -19.33 -19.39
C ASP A 205 7.01 -19.59 -20.70
N TYR A 206 6.58 -18.52 -21.38
CA TYR A 206 5.92 -18.55 -22.68
C TYR A 206 6.90 -18.49 -23.86
N ILE A 207 8.20 -18.39 -23.60
CA ILE A 207 9.24 -18.27 -24.62
C ILE A 207 9.96 -19.60 -24.81
N ILE A 208 10.14 -19.97 -26.08
CA ILE A 208 10.82 -21.18 -26.51
C ILE A 208 12.07 -20.76 -27.32
N PHE A 209 13.25 -20.93 -26.73
CA PHE A 209 14.54 -20.56 -27.32
C PHE A 209 15.12 -21.62 -28.26
N ARG A 210 14.28 -22.38 -28.97
CA ARG A 210 14.73 -23.54 -29.75
C ARG A 210 15.57 -23.09 -30.95
N ASN A 211 16.84 -23.54 -31.00
CA ASN A 211 17.76 -23.25 -32.11
C ASN A 211 17.87 -21.74 -32.38
N SER A 212 17.89 -20.97 -31.30
CA SER A 212 18.03 -19.53 -31.29
C SER A 212 19.51 -19.15 -31.22
N ASN A 213 19.96 -18.28 -32.12
CA ASN A 213 21.34 -17.79 -32.15
C ASN A 213 21.44 -16.49 -31.34
N VAL A 214 22.39 -16.45 -30.42
CA VAL A 214 22.77 -15.25 -29.68
C VAL A 214 23.64 -14.39 -30.60
N LYS A 215 23.11 -13.27 -31.06
CA LYS A 215 23.83 -12.33 -31.93
C LYS A 215 24.83 -11.47 -31.16
N LYS A 216 24.46 -11.04 -29.95
CA LYS A 216 25.24 -10.14 -29.11
C LYS A 216 24.84 -10.34 -27.66
N VAL A 217 25.81 -10.17 -26.75
CA VAL A 217 25.54 -10.04 -25.32
C VAL A 217 25.89 -8.63 -24.87
N GLU A 218 24.97 -7.95 -24.19
CA GLU A 218 25.20 -6.63 -23.60
C GLU A 218 25.18 -6.77 -22.08
N VAL A 219 26.29 -6.41 -21.42
CA VAL A 219 26.43 -6.49 -19.97
C VAL A 219 26.25 -5.10 -19.37
N LEU A 220 25.35 -4.98 -18.40
CA LEU A 220 25.02 -3.76 -17.69
C LEU A 220 25.44 -3.93 -16.22
N ASN A 221 26.75 -3.80 -15.98
CA ASN A 221 27.37 -4.12 -14.69
C ASN A 221 26.83 -3.30 -13.51
N ASP A 222 26.56 -2.01 -13.72
CA ASP A 222 26.05 -1.11 -12.68
C ASP A 222 24.68 -1.57 -12.12
N GLN A 223 23.94 -2.36 -12.90
CA GLN A 223 22.63 -2.90 -12.54
C GLN A 223 22.64 -4.43 -12.34
N GLN A 224 23.81 -5.08 -12.44
CA GLN A 224 23.96 -6.54 -12.45
C GLN A 224 23.01 -7.22 -13.45
N CYS A 225 22.85 -6.63 -14.64
CA CYS A 225 21.99 -7.15 -15.69
C CYS A 225 22.81 -7.62 -16.89
N PHE A 226 22.25 -8.54 -17.68
CA PHE A 226 22.75 -8.79 -19.03
C PHE A 226 21.58 -9.01 -20.00
N ALA A 227 21.77 -8.58 -21.23
CA ALA A 227 20.82 -8.76 -22.33
C ALA A 227 21.39 -9.71 -23.38
N LEU A 228 20.59 -10.71 -23.76
CA LEU A 228 20.84 -11.56 -24.90
C LEU A 228 20.07 -11.02 -26.09
N HIS A 229 20.77 -10.52 -27.10
CA HIS A 229 20.18 -10.22 -28.40
C HIS A 229 20.15 -11.51 -29.21
N ILE A 230 18.95 -11.95 -29.57
CA ILE A 230 18.71 -13.27 -30.14
C ILE A 230 18.09 -13.10 -31.53
N ASP A 231 18.43 -13.96 -32.48
CA ASP A 231 17.88 -13.87 -33.83
C ASP A 231 16.38 -14.15 -33.91
N ARG A 232 15.91 -15.14 -33.16
CA ARG A 232 14.50 -15.56 -33.08
C ARG A 232 14.20 -16.32 -31.78
N PHE A 233 12.95 -16.39 -31.39
CA PHE A 233 12.40 -17.41 -30.48
C PHE A 233 10.93 -17.65 -30.83
N GLU A 234 10.37 -18.75 -30.36
CA GLU A 234 8.94 -19.01 -30.48
C GLU A 234 8.21 -18.50 -29.22
N VAL A 235 7.07 -17.83 -29.42
CA VAL A 235 6.20 -17.32 -28.36
C VAL A 235 4.94 -18.17 -28.33
N LYS A 236 4.68 -18.84 -27.20
CA LYS A 236 3.51 -19.71 -27.02
C LYS A 236 2.19 -18.94 -27.08
N GLU A 237 1.10 -19.66 -27.33
CA GLU A 237 -0.25 -19.14 -27.09
C GLU A 237 -0.42 -18.68 -25.63
N GLY A 238 -1.20 -17.62 -25.42
CA GLY A 238 -1.48 -17.06 -24.09
C GLY A 238 -0.44 -16.06 -23.55
N HIS A 239 0.66 -15.81 -24.26
CA HIS A 239 1.48 -14.63 -24.00
C HIS A 239 0.66 -13.36 -24.29
N PRO A 240 0.71 -12.28 -23.47
CA PRO A 240 -0.12 -11.08 -23.65
C PRO A 240 0.01 -10.45 -25.05
N GLU A 241 1.22 -10.45 -25.59
CA GLU A 241 1.49 -9.93 -26.94
C GLU A 241 1.25 -10.94 -28.09
N ASN A 242 0.94 -12.21 -27.79
CA ASN A 242 0.53 -13.18 -28.81
C ASN A 242 -0.99 -13.17 -28.94
N THR A 243 -1.48 -12.48 -29.98
CA THR A 243 -2.91 -12.38 -30.29
C THR A 243 -3.44 -13.55 -31.12
N LYS A 244 -2.59 -14.51 -31.51
CA LYS A 244 -2.98 -15.72 -32.25
C LYS A 244 -3.32 -16.86 -31.29
N PHE A 245 -4.13 -17.81 -31.79
CA PHE A 245 -4.44 -19.06 -31.08
C PHE A 245 -3.31 -20.10 -31.17
N ASP A 246 -2.30 -19.86 -32.00
CA ASP A 246 -1.13 -20.71 -32.16
C ASP A 246 0.13 -19.96 -31.70
N SER A 247 1.25 -20.69 -31.54
CA SER A 247 2.53 -20.07 -31.30
C SER A 247 3.00 -19.24 -32.50
N ILE A 248 3.80 -18.20 -32.21
CA ILE A 248 4.36 -17.31 -33.23
C ILE A 248 5.88 -17.34 -33.20
N ASP A 249 6.49 -17.33 -34.38
CA ASP A 249 7.93 -17.15 -34.52
C ASP A 249 8.27 -15.65 -34.46
N ALA A 250 8.85 -15.21 -33.35
CA ALA A 250 9.38 -13.87 -33.19
C ALA A 250 10.80 -13.78 -33.78
N MET A 251 11.13 -12.64 -34.38
CA MET A 251 12.44 -12.35 -34.97
C MET A 251 12.98 -11.02 -34.44
N ASP A 252 14.31 -10.93 -34.42
CA ASP A 252 15.05 -9.79 -33.87
C ASP A 252 14.64 -9.52 -32.42
N CYS A 253 15.08 -10.44 -31.57
CA CYS A 253 14.60 -10.66 -30.22
C CYS A 253 15.60 -10.18 -29.16
N ILE A 254 15.10 -9.97 -27.94
CA ILE A 254 15.91 -9.71 -26.75
C ILE A 254 15.35 -10.44 -25.54
N ALA A 255 16.24 -10.91 -24.67
CA ALA A 255 15.92 -11.34 -23.32
C ALA A 255 16.88 -10.66 -22.33
N ILE A 256 16.36 -9.85 -21.42
CA ILE A 256 17.13 -9.06 -20.46
C ILE A 256 16.89 -9.60 -19.06
N PHE A 257 17.93 -10.12 -18.41
CA PHE A 257 17.84 -10.65 -17.05
C PHE A 257 18.36 -9.63 -16.05
N GLN A 258 17.59 -9.39 -14.98
CA GLN A 258 17.89 -8.39 -13.95
C GLN A 258 18.40 -9.02 -12.64
N LYS A 259 19.33 -8.33 -11.96
CA LYS A 259 19.93 -8.72 -10.68
C LYS A 259 20.44 -10.16 -10.71
N VAL A 260 21.30 -10.42 -11.69
CA VAL A 260 21.79 -11.75 -12.02
C VAL A 260 22.94 -12.15 -11.10
N GLU A 261 22.85 -13.37 -10.55
CA GLU A 261 23.97 -14.02 -9.86
C GLU A 261 24.33 -15.32 -10.60
N ILE A 262 25.55 -15.39 -11.15
CA ILE A 262 26.03 -16.60 -11.84
C ILE A 262 26.43 -17.65 -10.79
N GLU A 263 25.61 -18.69 -10.67
CA GLU A 263 25.87 -19.81 -9.78
C GLU A 263 26.96 -20.74 -10.32
N SER A 264 26.95 -21.01 -11.64
CA SER A 264 27.95 -21.85 -12.29
C SER A 264 28.05 -21.64 -13.80
N MET A 265 29.27 -21.74 -14.31
CA MET A 265 29.59 -21.82 -15.73
C MET A 265 30.58 -22.98 -15.95
N ILE A 266 30.18 -23.93 -16.78
CA ILE A 266 30.95 -25.14 -17.08
C ILE A 266 31.05 -25.29 -18.59
N LEU A 267 32.28 -25.27 -19.10
CA LEU A 267 32.57 -25.50 -20.51
C LEU A 267 32.91 -26.98 -20.71
N GLN A 268 32.10 -27.66 -21.51
CA GLN A 268 32.21 -29.08 -21.82
C GLN A 268 32.75 -29.25 -23.24
N ASN A 269 33.68 -30.18 -23.43
CA ASN A 269 34.16 -30.54 -24.76
C ASN A 269 33.23 -31.61 -25.35
N THR A 270 32.49 -31.25 -26.40
CA THR A 270 31.55 -32.17 -27.04
C THR A 270 32.22 -33.16 -28.00
N HIS A 271 33.52 -32.98 -28.30
CA HIS A 271 34.26 -33.82 -29.24
C HIS A 271 35.08 -34.92 -28.55
N ASP A 272 35.57 -34.68 -27.33
CA ASP A 272 36.37 -35.65 -26.56
C ASP A 272 35.91 -35.72 -25.11
N ALA A 273 35.20 -36.81 -24.79
CA ALA A 273 34.67 -37.07 -23.46
C ALA A 273 35.74 -37.33 -22.38
N ASN A 274 37.01 -37.52 -22.78
CA ASN A 274 38.12 -37.69 -21.84
C ASN A 274 38.72 -36.36 -21.38
N VAL A 275 38.36 -35.25 -22.03
CA VAL A 275 38.78 -33.91 -21.60
C VAL A 275 37.88 -33.48 -20.44
N PRO A 276 38.44 -33.21 -19.25
CA PRO A 276 37.63 -32.83 -18.10
C PRO A 276 36.95 -31.48 -18.32
N ASP A 277 35.73 -31.37 -17.82
CA ASP A 277 34.95 -30.12 -17.79
C ASP A 277 35.75 -28.97 -17.19
N LYS A 278 35.81 -27.85 -17.91
CA LYS A 278 36.48 -26.63 -17.45
C LYS A 278 35.46 -25.75 -16.74
N LYS A 279 35.69 -25.48 -15.45
CA LYS A 279 34.96 -24.43 -14.74
C LYS A 279 35.45 -23.06 -15.22
N CYS A 280 34.54 -22.20 -15.63
CA CYS A 280 34.82 -20.83 -16.02
C CYS A 280 34.57 -19.87 -14.85
N ASP A 281 35.10 -18.66 -14.98
CA ASP A 281 34.86 -17.57 -14.03
C ASP A 281 33.37 -17.20 -14.00
N ARG A 282 32.88 -16.85 -12.81
CA ARG A 282 31.46 -16.58 -12.56
C ARG A 282 31.15 -15.08 -12.61
N THR A 283 31.66 -14.40 -13.63
CA THR A 283 31.52 -12.95 -13.78
C THR A 283 30.77 -12.61 -15.06
N LEU A 284 29.85 -11.64 -14.98
CA LEU A 284 29.06 -11.19 -16.12
C LEU A 284 29.95 -10.72 -17.29
N ASP A 285 31.10 -10.12 -16.97
CA ASP A 285 32.08 -9.61 -17.95
C ASP A 285 32.60 -10.66 -18.92
N THR A 286 32.61 -11.94 -18.52
CA THR A 286 33.10 -13.03 -19.36
C THR A 286 32.02 -13.60 -20.28
N LEU A 287 30.75 -13.23 -20.09
CA LEU A 287 29.65 -13.77 -20.88
C LEU A 287 29.78 -13.50 -22.39
N PRO A 288 30.15 -12.29 -22.85
CA PRO A 288 30.29 -12.04 -24.29
C PRO A 288 31.29 -12.98 -24.97
N GLU A 289 32.39 -13.32 -24.30
CA GLU A 289 33.44 -14.19 -24.86
C GLU A 289 32.93 -15.59 -25.20
N PHE A 290 31.96 -16.11 -24.43
CA PHE A 290 31.41 -17.45 -24.64
C PHE A 290 30.11 -17.44 -25.43
N LEU A 291 29.28 -16.41 -25.25
CA LEU A 291 27.89 -16.43 -25.71
C LEU A 291 27.68 -15.71 -27.04
N GLU A 292 28.58 -14.83 -27.48
CA GLU A 292 28.43 -14.21 -28.79
C GLU A 292 28.54 -15.25 -29.92
N ASN A 293 27.54 -15.25 -30.80
CA ASN A 293 27.35 -16.25 -31.86
C ASN A 293 27.08 -17.67 -31.38
N ALA A 294 26.77 -17.85 -30.08
CA ALA A 294 26.39 -19.15 -29.54
C ALA A 294 24.96 -19.52 -29.93
N VAL A 295 24.67 -20.82 -29.97
CA VAL A 295 23.31 -21.34 -30.20
C VAL A 295 22.74 -21.84 -28.90
N ILE A 296 21.54 -21.40 -28.53
CA ILE A 296 20.80 -21.96 -27.40
C ILE A 296 20.31 -23.36 -27.80
N ALA A 297 20.94 -24.39 -27.24
CA ALA A 297 20.64 -25.79 -27.52
C ALA A 297 19.54 -26.31 -26.61
N GLU A 298 19.67 -26.05 -25.30
CA GLU A 298 18.69 -26.44 -24.29
C GLU A 298 18.55 -25.33 -23.25
N TRP A 299 17.36 -25.21 -22.67
CA TRP A 299 17.11 -24.30 -21.57
C TRP A 299 16.11 -24.90 -20.59
N LYS A 300 16.24 -24.52 -19.33
CA LYS A 300 15.28 -24.79 -18.27
C LYS A 300 15.18 -23.55 -17.39
N ILE A 301 14.00 -22.97 -17.34
CA ILE A 301 13.75 -21.72 -16.64
C ILE A 301 12.67 -21.97 -15.60
N THR A 302 12.88 -21.42 -14.41
CA THR A 302 11.87 -21.27 -13.35
C THR A 302 11.78 -19.79 -13.01
N LYS A 303 10.81 -19.41 -12.16
CA LYS A 303 10.54 -18.01 -11.79
C LYS A 303 11.75 -17.20 -11.32
N SER A 304 12.79 -17.82 -10.76
CA SER A 304 13.95 -17.11 -10.19
C SER A 304 15.31 -17.72 -10.58
N ARG A 305 15.31 -18.73 -11.45
CA ARG A 305 16.53 -19.45 -11.83
C ARG A 305 16.47 -19.94 -13.26
N ALA A 306 17.58 -19.83 -13.96
CA ALA A 306 17.70 -20.28 -15.33
C ALA A 306 18.93 -21.17 -15.50
N ILE A 307 18.77 -22.21 -16.30
CA ILE A 307 19.83 -23.09 -16.78
C ILE A 307 19.78 -23.03 -18.30
N PHE A 308 20.88 -22.62 -18.92
CA PHE A 308 21.03 -22.62 -20.37
C PHE A 308 22.22 -23.49 -20.77
N PHE A 309 22.07 -24.16 -21.90
CA PHE A 309 23.11 -24.87 -22.60
C PHE A 309 23.33 -24.20 -23.94
N PHE A 310 24.49 -23.60 -24.11
CA PHE A 310 24.89 -22.91 -25.31
C PHE A 310 25.90 -23.75 -26.09
N ALA A 311 25.68 -23.96 -27.38
CA ALA A 311 26.68 -24.50 -28.27
C ALA A 311 27.57 -23.35 -28.77
N THR A 312 28.87 -23.43 -28.47
CA THR A 312 29.87 -22.38 -28.71
C THR A 312 31.04 -22.97 -29.49
N GLY A 313 30.93 -23.01 -30.82
CA GLY A 313 31.91 -23.69 -31.68
C GLY A 313 31.94 -25.20 -31.44
N VAL A 314 33.08 -25.73 -30.97
CA VAL A 314 33.27 -27.17 -30.66
C VAL A 314 32.99 -27.52 -29.19
N HIS A 315 32.53 -26.54 -28.41
CA HIS A 315 32.24 -26.68 -26.99
C HIS A 315 30.75 -26.45 -26.70
N GLN A 316 30.32 -26.93 -25.54
CA GLN A 316 29.01 -26.63 -24.98
C GLN A 316 29.21 -25.95 -23.62
N LEU A 317 28.71 -24.73 -23.47
CA LEU A 317 28.69 -24.02 -22.20
C LEU A 317 27.38 -24.30 -21.48
N LYS A 318 27.46 -24.90 -20.30
CA LYS A 318 26.35 -24.96 -19.34
C LYS A 318 26.46 -23.80 -18.38
N MET A 319 25.47 -22.91 -18.41
CA MET A 319 25.37 -21.76 -17.52
C MET A 319 24.15 -21.91 -16.61
N THR A 320 24.34 -21.68 -15.32
CA THR A 320 23.25 -21.62 -14.33
C THR A 320 23.35 -20.32 -13.55
N PHE A 321 22.25 -19.60 -13.44
CA PHE A 321 22.17 -18.32 -12.74
C PHE A 321 20.81 -18.11 -12.10
N SER A 322 20.78 -17.30 -11.05
CA SER A 322 19.55 -16.75 -10.48
C SER A 322 19.30 -15.35 -11.02
N TYR A 323 18.05 -14.91 -11.02
CA TYR A 323 17.64 -13.58 -11.47
C TYR A 323 16.38 -13.13 -10.71
N SER A 324 16.17 -11.81 -10.58
CA SER A 324 14.95 -11.28 -9.96
C SER A 324 13.80 -11.18 -10.95
N ASP A 325 14.09 -10.60 -12.11
CA ASP A 325 13.11 -10.29 -13.15
C ASP A 325 13.74 -10.46 -14.53
N VAL A 326 12.88 -10.53 -15.53
CA VAL A 326 13.29 -10.66 -16.93
C VAL A 326 12.40 -9.81 -17.82
N ILE A 327 12.96 -9.20 -18.86
CA ILE A 327 12.20 -8.50 -19.90
C ILE A 327 12.42 -9.21 -21.22
N ILE A 328 11.33 -9.51 -21.93
CA ILE A 328 11.37 -10.15 -23.24
C ILE A 328 10.88 -9.16 -24.29
N GLY A 329 11.53 -9.11 -25.45
CA GLY A 329 11.08 -8.27 -26.54
C GLY A 329 11.46 -8.79 -27.93
N TRP A 330 10.77 -8.27 -28.96
CA TRP A 330 11.02 -8.58 -30.36
C TRP A 330 10.50 -7.48 -31.29
N ASN A 331 11.05 -7.41 -32.50
CA ASN A 331 10.66 -6.40 -33.49
C ASN A 331 9.73 -6.92 -34.59
N LYS A 332 9.77 -8.23 -34.87
CA LYS A 332 9.04 -8.81 -36.00
C LYS A 332 8.45 -10.14 -35.60
N THR A 333 7.31 -10.48 -36.19
CA THR A 333 6.73 -11.82 -36.15
C THR A 333 6.74 -12.35 -37.57
N LYS A 334 7.13 -13.62 -37.73
CA LYS A 334 7.04 -14.29 -39.02
C LYS A 334 5.60 -14.74 -39.19
N GLU A 335 4.93 -14.21 -40.22
CA GLU A 335 3.54 -14.55 -40.55
C GLU A 335 3.39 -15.95 -41.12
#